data_AF-A0A964QJU5-F1
#
_entry.id   AF-A0A964QJU5-F1
#
_cell.length_a   1.000
_cell.length_b   1.000
_cell.length_c   1.000
_cell.angle_alpha   90.00
_cell.angle_beta   90.00
_cell.angle_gamma   90.00
#
_symmetry.space_group_name_H-M   'P 1'
#
loop_
_entity.id
_entity.type
_entity.pdbx_description
1 polymer ?
#
loop_
_entity_poly.entity_id
_entity_poly.type
_entity_poly.pdbx_seq_one_letter_code
_entity_poly.pdbx_strand_id
1 'polypeptide(L)'
;MIYAVGTGRVIANAASPWLGRRFEDQSEGWASRFADRAPVSPGSTVGEEPVPGMTCGEVGRLSHPFDEIRVRRAVNKTDLEKVYEVRYRGYAKYFSDPMQVREPLGQTPGCVLLLATDAQDHALGTLRILDRRRGAIELDSYLDVDQLLPEGQHPVAEATRYSVPANPASKWIKLALCKAYFQYCRDTLAKTMLIWIRKCAEREYQRMLFERVNSNGGFSHPRLGAVPHQTWMLDVQTAPARYRASAYPLYQLLYEAEHPNIRYD
;
A
#
# COMPACT_ATOMS: atom_id res chain seq x y z
N MET A 1 -12.13 11.90 37.28
CA MET A 1 -12.97 10.89 37.96
C MET A 1 -12.19 9.58 37.89
N ILE A 2 -11.77 9.08 39.06
CA ILE A 2 -10.76 8.04 39.27
C ILE A 2 -11.46 6.69 39.45
N TYR A 3 -10.99 5.63 38.78
CA TYR A 3 -11.11 4.23 39.24
C TYR A 3 -9.83 3.50 38.78
N ALA A 4 -8.90 3.15 39.66
CA ALA A 4 -8.88 2.12 40.72
C ALA A 4 -8.55 0.71 40.17
N VAL A 5 -7.39 0.23 40.62
CA VAL A 5 -6.74 -1.06 40.32
C VAL A 5 -7.39 -2.17 41.14
N GLY A 6 -7.69 -3.31 40.51
CA GLY A 6 -8.19 -4.51 41.16
C GLY A 6 -7.42 -5.75 40.73
N THR A 7 -6.58 -6.26 41.61
CA THR A 7 -5.89 -7.55 41.54
C THR A 7 -6.86 -8.71 41.68
N GLY A 8 -6.74 -9.75 40.84
CA GLY A 8 -7.52 -10.98 41.04
C GLY A 8 -7.29 -12.09 40.00
N ARG A 9 -6.40 -13.02 40.35
CA ARG A 9 -6.34 -14.45 39.97
C ARG A 9 -6.35 -14.84 38.48
N VAL A 10 -5.17 -15.29 38.06
CA VAL A 10 -4.93 -16.17 36.90
C VAL A 10 -5.67 -17.49 37.08
N ILE A 11 -6.62 -17.77 36.19
CA ILE A 11 -7.12 -19.12 35.94
C ILE A 11 -6.46 -19.58 34.65
N ALA A 12 -5.56 -20.55 34.77
CA ALA A 12 -5.01 -21.28 33.63
C ALA A 12 -6.15 -22.07 32.98
N ASN A 13 -6.30 -21.95 31.65
CA ASN A 13 -6.82 -23.07 30.87
C ASN A 13 -6.55 -22.95 29.37
N ALA A 14 -6.20 -24.12 28.82
CA ALA A 14 -6.29 -24.57 27.45
C ALA A 14 -5.36 -23.92 26.40
N ALA A 15 -4.24 -24.63 26.20
CA ALA A 15 -3.38 -24.60 25.03
C ALA A 15 -4.15 -24.50 23.70
N SER A 16 -3.79 -23.53 22.87
CA SER A 16 -4.09 -23.54 21.44
C SER A 16 -2.89 -24.14 20.67
N PRO A 17 -3.08 -25.19 19.86
CA PRO A 17 -2.00 -25.98 19.27
C PRO A 17 -1.31 -25.35 18.03
N TRP A 18 -1.38 -24.03 17.85
CA TRP A 18 -0.86 -23.36 16.65
C TRP A 18 0.48 -22.63 16.84
N LEU A 19 1.09 -22.73 18.03
CA LEU A 19 2.45 -22.28 18.30
C LEU A 19 3.46 -23.32 17.78
N GLY A 20 3.68 -23.32 16.47
CA GLY A 20 4.56 -24.32 15.88
C GLY A 20 4.93 -24.16 14.42
N ARG A 21 4.97 -22.94 13.86
CA ARG A 21 5.74 -22.68 12.63
C ARG A 21 6.34 -21.27 12.67
N ARG A 22 7.66 -21.24 12.85
CA ARG A 22 8.53 -20.10 12.52
C ARG A 22 8.34 -19.85 11.01
N PHE A 23 7.67 -18.76 10.64
CA PHE A 23 7.62 -18.37 9.24
C PHE A 23 8.97 -17.74 8.90
N GLU A 24 9.83 -18.53 8.29
CA GLU A 24 11.07 -18.09 7.66
C GLU A 24 10.76 -17.06 6.58
N ASP A 25 11.59 -16.03 6.57
CA ASP A 25 11.63 -14.92 5.64
C ASP A 25 11.96 -15.42 4.23
N GLN A 26 10.93 -15.65 3.40
CA GLN A 26 11.11 -16.04 2.00
C GLN A 26 11.44 -14.85 1.07
N SER A 27 12.15 -13.83 1.56
CA SER A 27 12.76 -12.82 0.70
C SER A 27 14.08 -13.28 0.06
N GLU A 28 14.66 -14.41 0.50
CA GLU A 28 15.99 -14.88 0.07
C GLU A 28 16.02 -15.69 -1.24
N GLY A 29 14.87 -16.15 -1.75
CA GLY A 29 14.82 -17.00 -2.97
C GLY A 29 14.99 -16.25 -4.31
N TRP A 30 14.93 -14.92 -4.31
CA TRP A 30 14.98 -14.13 -5.56
C TRP A 30 16.38 -13.53 -5.84
N ALA A 31 17.21 -13.35 -4.80
CA ALA A 31 18.51 -12.68 -4.91
C ALA A 31 19.62 -13.54 -5.55
N SER A 32 19.51 -14.87 -5.51
CA SER A 32 20.56 -15.78 -5.97
C SER A 32 20.60 -15.98 -7.50
N ARG A 33 19.65 -15.44 -8.27
CA ARG A 33 19.62 -15.59 -9.74
C ARG A 33 20.29 -14.46 -10.53
N PHE A 34 20.78 -13.40 -9.87
CA PHE A 34 21.27 -12.20 -10.56
C PHE A 34 22.59 -11.63 -10.01
N ALA A 35 23.33 -12.40 -9.21
CA ALA A 35 24.54 -11.91 -8.54
C ALA A 35 25.79 -11.80 -9.45
N ASP A 36 25.79 -12.36 -10.67
CA ASP A 36 27.01 -12.50 -11.49
C ASP A 36 27.05 -11.64 -12.78
N ARG A 37 26.53 -10.40 -12.77
CA ARG A 37 26.81 -9.48 -13.89
C ARG A 37 27.53 -8.21 -13.44
N ALA A 38 28.81 -8.15 -13.80
CA ALA A 38 29.69 -6.99 -13.69
C ALA A 38 29.14 -5.81 -14.52
N PRO A 39 29.48 -4.55 -14.15
CA PRO A 39 28.98 -3.36 -14.85
C PRO A 39 29.59 -3.24 -16.25
N VAL A 40 28.76 -2.96 -17.26
CA VAL A 40 29.17 -2.79 -18.66
C VAL A 40 29.45 -1.30 -18.93
N SER A 41 30.62 -1.01 -19.50
CA SER A 41 31.04 0.33 -19.92
C SER A 41 30.26 0.83 -21.15
N PRO A 42 30.06 2.15 -21.31
CA PRO A 42 29.21 2.70 -22.36
C PRO A 42 29.97 2.79 -23.69
N GLY A 43 29.53 2.02 -24.69
CA GLY A 43 30.00 2.16 -26.06
C GLY A 43 30.15 0.84 -26.79
N SER A 44 29.04 0.20 -27.14
CA SER A 44 28.99 -0.78 -28.25
C SER A 44 27.54 -1.17 -28.54
N THR A 45 27.10 -0.91 -29.76
CA THR A 45 25.86 -1.42 -30.35
C THR A 45 26.04 -2.91 -30.66
N VAL A 46 25.34 -3.80 -29.93
CA VAL A 46 25.21 -5.21 -30.29
C VAL A 46 23.78 -5.67 -29.99
N GLY A 47 23.25 -6.49 -30.89
CA GLY A 47 21.84 -6.86 -31.07
C GLY A 47 21.06 -7.22 -29.81
N GLU A 48 19.80 -6.79 -29.82
CA GLU A 48 18.75 -7.22 -28.92
C GLU A 48 18.59 -8.75 -29.00
N GLU A 49 19.11 -9.46 -28.00
CA GLU A 49 18.52 -10.74 -27.63
C GLU A 49 17.35 -10.47 -26.67
N PRO A 50 16.13 -10.98 -26.99
CA PRO A 50 14.96 -10.76 -26.15
C PRO A 50 15.11 -11.51 -24.83
N VAL A 51 14.87 -10.80 -23.73
CA VAL A 51 14.74 -11.41 -22.39
C VAL A 51 13.62 -12.47 -22.45
N PRO A 52 13.86 -13.71 -22.00
CA PRO A 52 12.82 -14.73 -22.00
C PRO A 52 11.72 -14.35 -21.00
N GLY A 53 10.47 -14.26 -21.49
CA GLY A 53 9.27 -14.24 -20.66
C GLY A 53 8.56 -12.90 -20.50
N MET A 54 8.19 -12.27 -21.61
CA MET A 54 6.90 -11.58 -21.84
C MET A 54 6.96 -10.99 -23.25
N THR A 55 6.26 -11.60 -24.20
CA THR A 55 6.17 -11.03 -25.55
C THR A 55 5.05 -9.99 -25.60
N CYS A 56 5.24 -8.98 -26.45
CA CYS A 56 4.28 -7.89 -26.73
C CYS A 56 2.88 -8.40 -27.18
N GLY A 57 2.69 -9.70 -27.40
CA GLY A 57 1.43 -10.34 -27.79
C GLY A 57 0.58 -10.92 -26.64
N GLU A 58 1.08 -10.99 -25.40
CA GLU A 58 0.31 -11.51 -24.24
C GLU A 58 -0.50 -10.43 -23.49
N VAL A 59 -0.49 -9.22 -24.04
CA VAL A 59 -1.03 -7.99 -23.43
C VAL A 59 -2.57 -7.97 -23.42
N GLY A 60 -3.23 -8.84 -24.17
CA GLY A 60 -4.69 -8.96 -24.21
C GLY A 60 -5.35 -9.70 -23.05
N ARG A 61 -4.63 -10.02 -21.96
CA ARG A 61 -5.14 -10.92 -20.91
C ARG A 61 -4.78 -10.53 -19.46
N LEU A 62 -4.52 -9.24 -19.20
CA LEU A 62 -4.38 -8.73 -17.83
C LEU A 62 -5.72 -8.56 -17.07
N SER A 63 -6.85 -8.84 -17.72
CA SER A 63 -8.21 -8.72 -17.16
C SER A 63 -8.53 -9.77 -16.08
N HIS A 64 -8.15 -11.04 -16.29
CA HIS A 64 -8.62 -12.15 -15.46
C HIS A 64 -8.46 -12.00 -13.93
N PRO A 65 -7.31 -11.55 -13.38
CA PRO A 65 -7.19 -11.42 -11.93
C PRO A 65 -7.85 -10.16 -11.35
N PHE A 66 -8.09 -9.13 -12.17
CA PHE A 66 -8.76 -7.90 -11.70
C PHE A 66 -10.27 -8.01 -11.75
N ASP A 67 -10.83 -8.77 -12.68
CA ASP A 67 -12.27 -8.99 -12.80
C ASP A 67 -12.88 -9.63 -11.53
N GLU A 68 -12.09 -10.42 -10.80
CA GLU A 68 -12.49 -11.07 -9.55
C GLU A 68 -12.34 -10.16 -8.31
N ILE A 69 -11.70 -8.99 -8.44
CA ILE A 69 -11.41 -8.08 -7.33
C ILE A 69 -12.32 -6.86 -7.41
N ARG A 70 -13.20 -6.68 -6.44
CA ARG A 70 -13.98 -5.45 -6.30
C ARG A 70 -13.29 -4.51 -5.31
N VAL A 71 -13.05 -3.26 -5.68
CA VAL A 71 -12.63 -2.19 -4.75
C VAL A 71 -13.73 -1.15 -4.69
N ARG A 72 -14.08 -0.74 -3.47
CA ARG A 72 -15.12 0.24 -3.20
C ARG A 72 -14.85 0.99 -1.90
N ARG A 73 -15.56 2.09 -1.68
CA ARG A 73 -15.58 2.73 -0.37
C ARG A 73 -16.27 1.85 0.67
N ALA A 74 -15.64 1.69 1.82
CA ALA A 74 -16.24 1.10 3.02
C ALA A 74 -17.05 2.18 3.75
N VAL A 75 -18.37 1.99 3.85
CA VAL A 75 -19.29 3.00 4.40
C VAL A 75 -20.18 2.46 5.50
N ASN A 76 -20.69 1.24 5.35
CA ASN A 76 -21.62 0.66 6.30
C ASN A 76 -20.89 -0.17 7.37
N LYS A 77 -21.60 -0.53 8.44
CA LYS A 77 -21.04 -1.30 9.56
C LYS A 77 -20.38 -2.62 9.11
N THR A 78 -21.00 -3.34 8.20
CA THR A 78 -20.48 -4.61 7.66
C THR A 78 -19.13 -4.41 6.94
N ASP A 79 -18.99 -3.35 6.16
CA ASP A 79 -17.73 -3.01 5.51
C ASP A 79 -16.64 -2.66 6.51
N LEU A 80 -17.00 -1.86 7.52
CA LEU A 80 -16.07 -1.46 8.57
C LEU A 80 -15.58 -2.67 9.36
N GLU A 81 -16.46 -3.65 9.64
CA GLU A 81 -16.10 -4.92 10.26
C GLU A 81 -15.08 -5.71 9.41
N LYS A 82 -15.29 -5.78 8.09
CA LYS A 82 -14.32 -6.39 7.16
C LYS A 82 -12.98 -5.67 7.13
N VAL A 83 -13.00 -4.34 7.10
CA VAL A 83 -11.78 -3.53 7.19
C VAL A 83 -11.03 -3.82 8.50
N TYR A 84 -11.75 -3.86 9.63
CA TYR A 84 -11.16 -4.20 10.92
C TYR A 84 -10.54 -5.60 10.91
N GLU A 85 -11.23 -6.59 10.35
CA GLU A 85 -10.72 -7.96 10.27
C GLU A 85 -9.41 -8.04 9.50
N VAL A 86 -9.35 -7.44 8.31
CA VAL A 86 -8.13 -7.40 7.49
C VAL A 86 -6.99 -6.72 8.25
N ARG A 87 -7.25 -5.55 8.84
CA ARG A 87 -6.23 -4.81 9.61
C ARG A 87 -5.78 -5.57 10.83
N TYR A 88 -6.67 -6.24 11.55
CA TYR A 88 -6.34 -7.02 12.73
C TYR A 88 -5.33 -8.12 12.36
N ARG A 89 -5.64 -8.89 11.31
CA ARG A 89 -4.73 -9.93 10.80
C ARG A 89 -3.37 -9.38 10.37
N GLY A 90 -3.35 -8.19 9.76
CA GLY A 90 -2.11 -7.56 9.26
C GLY A 90 -1.25 -6.89 10.33
N TYR A 91 -1.88 -6.20 11.29
CA TYR A 91 -1.21 -5.24 12.16
C TYR A 91 -1.25 -5.57 13.65
N ALA A 92 -2.17 -6.42 14.15
CA ALA A 92 -2.34 -6.67 15.59
C ALA A 92 -1.02 -7.02 16.31
N LYS A 93 -0.15 -7.78 15.64
CA LYS A 93 1.18 -8.18 16.13
C LYS A 93 2.16 -7.04 16.42
N TYR A 94 1.88 -5.82 15.93
CA TYR A 94 2.73 -4.65 16.16
C TYR A 94 2.28 -3.80 17.35
N PHE A 95 1.13 -4.11 17.94
CA PHE A 95 0.57 -3.39 19.08
C PHE A 95 0.71 -4.22 20.36
N SER A 96 0.92 -3.55 21.49
CA SER A 96 0.85 -4.18 22.82
C SER A 96 -0.58 -4.60 23.17
N ASP A 97 -1.56 -3.80 22.74
CA ASP A 97 -2.99 -4.13 22.76
C ASP A 97 -3.51 -4.24 21.31
N PRO A 98 -3.83 -5.45 20.82
CA PRO A 98 -4.40 -5.68 19.48
C PRO A 98 -5.67 -4.88 19.18
N MET A 99 -6.43 -4.46 20.19
CA MET A 99 -7.64 -3.65 19.99
C MET A 99 -7.34 -2.23 19.51
N GLN A 100 -6.10 -1.75 19.65
CA GLN A 100 -5.67 -0.47 19.08
C GLN A 100 -5.74 -0.44 17.55
N VAL A 101 -5.80 -1.60 16.89
CA VAL A 101 -6.07 -1.69 15.44
C VAL A 101 -7.46 -1.16 15.07
N ARG A 102 -8.41 -1.18 16.01
CA ARG A 102 -9.76 -0.64 15.85
C ARG A 102 -9.84 0.88 16.06
N GLU A 103 -8.77 1.60 15.71
CA GLU A 103 -8.78 3.06 15.66
C GLU A 103 -10.03 3.59 14.94
N PRO A 104 -10.56 4.78 15.29
CA PRO A 104 -11.77 5.32 14.69
C PRO A 104 -11.70 5.33 13.15
N LEU A 105 -12.43 4.42 12.52
CA LEU A 105 -12.48 4.29 11.06
C LEU A 105 -13.38 5.37 10.47
N GLY A 106 -12.85 6.16 9.53
CA GLY A 106 -13.66 7.04 8.70
C GLY A 106 -14.23 8.29 9.41
N GLN A 107 -13.87 8.53 10.68
CA GLN A 107 -14.37 9.67 11.45
C GLN A 107 -13.56 10.96 11.22
N THR A 108 -12.37 10.85 10.62
CA THR A 108 -11.56 12.02 10.27
C THR A 108 -12.09 12.67 8.98
N PRO A 109 -12.30 13.99 8.94
CA PRO A 109 -12.55 14.72 7.70
C PRO A 109 -11.51 14.38 6.62
N GLY A 110 -11.96 14.15 5.38
CA GLY A 110 -11.06 13.77 4.28
C GLY A 110 -10.63 12.30 4.25
N CYS A 111 -11.17 11.46 5.13
CA CYS A 111 -10.88 10.03 5.16
C CYS A 111 -11.75 9.23 4.18
N VAL A 112 -11.10 8.49 3.29
CA VAL A 112 -11.73 7.46 2.45
C VAL A 112 -11.14 6.11 2.83
N LEU A 113 -11.98 5.17 3.23
CA LEU A 113 -11.59 3.79 3.50
C LEU A 113 -11.94 2.94 2.29
N LEU A 114 -10.93 2.35 1.67
CA LEU A 114 -11.09 1.40 0.60
C LEU A 114 -11.09 -0.02 1.16
N LEU A 115 -12.02 -0.82 0.65
CA LEU A 115 -12.12 -2.24 0.91
C LEU A 115 -12.05 -2.97 -0.44
N ALA A 116 -11.12 -3.91 -0.54
CA ALA A 116 -11.06 -4.87 -1.63
C ALA A 116 -11.76 -6.16 -1.22
N THR A 117 -12.63 -6.71 -2.07
CA THR A 117 -13.31 -7.98 -1.87
C THR A 117 -13.23 -8.87 -3.09
N ASP A 118 -13.46 -10.17 -2.90
CA ASP A 118 -13.71 -11.09 -4.02
C ASP A 118 -15.15 -10.98 -4.54
N ALA A 119 -15.52 -11.84 -5.49
CA ALA A 119 -16.87 -11.93 -6.05
C ALA A 119 -17.92 -12.39 -5.02
N GLN A 120 -17.50 -13.09 -3.96
CA GLN A 120 -18.34 -13.54 -2.84
C GLN A 120 -18.36 -12.53 -1.69
N ASP A 121 -17.79 -11.33 -1.88
CA ASP A 121 -17.74 -10.24 -0.91
C ASP A 121 -16.88 -10.58 0.33
N HIS A 122 -15.96 -11.56 0.25
CA HIS A 122 -14.96 -11.78 1.30
C HIS A 122 -13.87 -10.70 1.25
N ALA A 123 -13.41 -10.27 2.42
CA ALA A 123 -12.41 -9.20 2.52
C ALA A 123 -11.01 -9.67 2.08
N LEU A 124 -10.47 -9.01 1.06
CA LEU A 124 -9.16 -9.29 0.47
C LEU A 124 -8.08 -8.30 0.91
N GLY A 125 -8.46 -7.05 1.18
CA GLY A 125 -7.48 -6.01 1.47
C GLY A 125 -8.13 -4.68 1.84
N THR A 126 -7.34 -3.76 2.38
CA THR A 126 -7.80 -2.41 2.70
C THR A 126 -6.70 -1.38 2.55
N LEU A 127 -7.10 -0.15 2.25
CA LEU A 127 -6.26 1.04 2.18
C LEU A 127 -7.06 2.22 2.74
N ARG A 128 -6.43 3.10 3.51
CA ARG A 128 -7.02 4.38 3.90
C ARG A 128 -6.36 5.51 3.13
N ILE A 129 -7.17 6.39 2.57
CA ILE A 129 -6.73 7.63 1.96
C ILE A 129 -7.10 8.77 2.93
N LEU A 130 -6.14 9.64 3.22
CA LEU A 130 -6.34 10.88 3.96
C LEU A 130 -6.01 12.05 3.04
N ASP A 131 -7.01 12.88 2.74
CA ASP A 131 -6.83 14.03 1.85
C ASP A 131 -6.55 15.30 2.64
N ARG A 132 -5.32 15.83 2.51
CA ARG A 132 -4.83 16.95 3.32
C ARG A 132 -5.62 18.24 3.13
N ARG A 133 -6.38 18.38 2.03
CA ARG A 133 -7.27 19.53 1.80
C ARG A 133 -8.51 19.50 2.66
N ARG A 134 -8.91 18.30 3.09
CA ARG A 134 -10.16 18.04 3.79
C ARG A 134 -9.95 17.79 5.28
N GLY A 135 -8.70 17.64 5.72
CA GLY A 135 -8.32 17.41 7.11
C GLY A 135 -6.83 17.08 7.24
N ALA A 136 -6.32 16.95 8.46
CA ALA A 136 -4.93 16.53 8.68
C ALA A 136 -4.69 15.10 8.19
N ILE A 137 -3.49 14.85 7.68
CA ILE A 137 -2.99 13.51 7.34
C ILE A 137 -2.16 12.94 8.51
N GLU A 138 -1.87 11.64 8.55
CA GLU A 138 -1.07 11.06 9.64
C GLU A 138 0.34 11.65 9.66
N LEU A 139 0.91 11.91 8.48
CA LEU A 139 2.26 12.48 8.35
C LEU A 139 2.43 13.83 9.04
N ASP A 140 1.37 14.66 9.14
CA ASP A 140 1.41 15.97 9.82
C ASP A 140 1.77 15.84 11.31
N SER A 141 1.60 14.66 11.92
CA SER A 141 1.99 14.42 13.31
C SER A 141 3.48 14.14 13.50
N TYR A 142 4.23 13.96 12.40
CA TYR A 142 5.63 13.51 12.44
C TYR A 142 6.58 14.45 11.69
N LEU A 143 6.11 15.07 10.61
CA LEU A 143 6.91 15.92 9.74
C LEU A 143 6.13 17.19 9.38
N ASP A 144 6.86 18.28 9.13
CA ASP A 144 6.31 19.47 8.49
C ASP A 144 6.16 19.20 6.99
N VAL A 145 4.97 18.79 6.57
CA VAL A 145 4.69 18.40 5.18
C VAL A 145 4.81 19.58 4.21
N ASP A 146 4.59 20.82 4.67
CA ASP A 146 4.72 22.03 3.84
C ASP A 146 6.18 22.37 3.55
N GLN A 147 7.10 22.04 4.46
CA GLN A 147 8.54 22.14 4.21
C GLN A 147 9.11 20.90 3.51
N LEU A 148 8.43 19.76 3.63
CA LEU A 148 8.89 18.47 3.10
C LEU A 148 8.82 18.42 1.57
N LEU A 149 7.85 19.11 0.97
CA LEU A 149 7.59 19.12 -0.46
C LEU A 149 7.62 20.53 -1.03
N PRO A 150 8.03 20.72 -2.30
CA PRO A 150 7.86 22.00 -2.99
C PRO A 150 6.39 22.41 -3.08
N GLU A 151 6.10 23.71 -3.01
CA GLU A 151 4.72 24.26 -3.11
C GLU A 151 3.95 23.71 -4.32
N GLY A 152 4.64 23.53 -5.46
CA GLY A 152 4.07 22.97 -6.69
C GLY A 152 3.49 21.55 -6.57
N GLN A 153 3.89 20.78 -5.54
CA GLN A 153 3.43 19.42 -5.26
C GLN A 153 2.19 19.37 -4.34
N HIS A 154 1.74 20.51 -3.80
CA HIS A 154 0.50 20.56 -3.04
C HIS A 154 -0.69 20.80 -3.98
N PRO A 155 -1.89 20.25 -3.70
CA PRO A 155 -2.28 19.48 -2.51
C PRO A 155 -1.92 17.98 -2.55
N VAL A 156 -1.82 17.37 -1.37
CA VAL A 156 -1.43 15.96 -1.20
C VAL A 156 -2.56 15.11 -0.63
N ALA A 157 -2.58 13.83 -1.01
CA ALA A 157 -3.35 12.79 -0.33
C ALA A 157 -2.38 11.72 0.17
N GLU A 158 -2.61 11.16 1.35
CA GLU A 158 -1.75 10.15 1.98
C GLU A 158 -2.45 8.79 2.03
N ALA A 159 -1.75 7.73 1.65
CA ALA A 159 -2.18 6.35 1.83
C ALA A 159 -1.62 5.75 3.12
N THR A 160 -2.50 5.29 4.00
CA THR A 160 -2.16 4.67 5.29
C THR A 160 -2.90 3.35 5.47
N ARG A 161 -2.41 2.51 6.42
CA ARG A 161 -3.05 1.23 6.80
C ARG A 161 -3.30 0.27 5.62
N TYR A 162 -2.38 0.28 4.66
CA TYR A 162 -2.40 -0.58 3.51
C TYR A 162 -2.10 -2.04 3.90
N SER A 163 -3.15 -2.86 3.94
CA SER A 163 -3.05 -4.24 4.42
C SER A 163 -3.68 -5.20 3.43
N VAL A 164 -2.88 -6.19 3.01
CA VAL A 164 -3.30 -7.29 2.15
C VAL A 164 -2.68 -8.57 2.73
N PRO A 165 -3.46 -9.58 3.11
CA PRO A 165 -2.94 -10.86 3.59
C PRO A 165 -2.08 -11.53 2.52
N ALA A 166 -0.99 -12.18 2.94
CA ALA A 166 -0.09 -12.88 2.01
C ALA A 166 -0.79 -14.07 1.35
N ASN A 167 -0.93 -14.01 0.04
CA ASN A 167 -1.51 -15.05 -0.82
C ASN A 167 -1.01 -14.85 -2.28
N PRO A 168 -1.22 -15.81 -3.18
CA PRO A 168 -0.80 -15.67 -4.58
C PRO A 168 -1.40 -14.46 -5.31
N ALA A 169 -2.59 -14.01 -4.90
CA ALA A 169 -3.29 -12.87 -5.49
C ALA A 169 -2.89 -11.50 -4.89
N SER A 170 -2.01 -11.47 -3.88
CA SER A 170 -1.72 -10.25 -3.09
C SER A 170 -1.23 -9.10 -3.96
N LYS A 171 -0.41 -9.41 -4.97
CA LYS A 171 0.10 -8.40 -5.91
C LYS A 171 -1.04 -7.70 -6.65
N TRP A 172 -2.06 -8.44 -7.08
CA TRP A 172 -3.19 -7.89 -7.83
C TRP A 172 -4.12 -7.09 -6.95
N ILE A 173 -4.42 -7.58 -5.74
CA ILE A 173 -5.22 -6.85 -4.74
C ILE A 173 -4.55 -5.51 -4.39
N LYS A 174 -3.23 -5.55 -4.20
CA LYS A 174 -2.43 -4.35 -3.97
C LYS A 174 -2.56 -3.35 -5.13
N LEU A 175 -2.32 -3.82 -6.36
CA LEU A 175 -2.44 -2.97 -7.54
C LEU A 175 -3.86 -2.40 -7.72
N ALA A 176 -4.91 -3.16 -7.39
CA ALA A 176 -6.29 -2.70 -7.45
C ALA A 176 -6.56 -1.56 -6.46
N LEU A 177 -6.11 -1.70 -5.21
CA LEU A 177 -6.19 -0.64 -4.19
C LEU A 177 -5.38 0.59 -4.58
N CYS A 178 -4.18 0.40 -5.13
CA CYS A 178 -3.33 1.48 -5.62
C CYS A 178 -3.99 2.22 -6.80
N LYS A 179 -4.62 1.49 -7.73
CA LYS A 179 -5.39 2.07 -8.84
C LYS A 179 -6.55 2.93 -8.33
N ALA A 180 -7.34 2.43 -7.37
CA ALA A 180 -8.43 3.19 -6.77
C ALA A 180 -7.92 4.47 -6.07
N TYR A 181 -6.78 4.40 -5.38
CA TYR A 181 -6.14 5.58 -4.78
C TYR A 181 -5.63 6.58 -5.82
N PHE A 182 -5.07 6.09 -6.94
CA PHE A 182 -4.66 6.94 -8.05
C PHE A 182 -5.86 7.64 -8.71
N GLN A 183 -6.97 6.91 -8.94
CA GLN A 183 -8.24 7.47 -9.42
C GLN A 183 -8.77 8.54 -8.47
N TYR A 184 -8.77 8.28 -7.16
CA TYR A 184 -9.16 9.28 -6.15
C TYR A 184 -8.33 10.55 -6.29
N CYS A 185 -7.00 10.43 -6.41
CA CYS A 185 -6.13 11.60 -6.49
C CYS A 185 -6.37 12.41 -7.76
N ARG A 186 -6.57 11.73 -8.91
CA ARG A 186 -6.92 12.41 -10.16
C ARG A 186 -8.25 13.15 -10.07
N ASP A 187 -9.30 12.45 -9.69
CA ASP A 187 -10.66 12.99 -9.71
C ASP A 187 -10.86 14.12 -8.70
N THR A 188 -10.14 14.03 -7.59
CA THR A 188 -10.19 15.08 -6.58
C THR A 188 -9.17 16.18 -6.83
N LEU A 189 -8.22 16.06 -7.77
CA LEU A 189 -7.14 17.02 -8.06
C LEU A 189 -6.05 17.09 -6.96
N ALA A 190 -5.76 15.98 -6.28
CA ALA A 190 -4.52 15.87 -5.50
C ALA A 190 -3.32 15.79 -6.46
N LYS A 191 -2.30 16.62 -6.26
CA LYS A 191 -1.10 16.63 -7.09
C LYS A 191 -0.11 15.55 -6.70
N THR A 192 -0.09 15.16 -5.43
CA THR A 192 0.85 14.17 -4.93
C THR A 192 0.13 13.07 -4.15
N MET A 193 0.46 11.82 -4.51
CA MET A 193 0.21 10.67 -3.66
C MET A 193 1.37 10.50 -2.70
N LEU A 194 1.10 10.51 -1.41
CA LEU A 194 2.07 10.27 -0.35
C LEU A 194 1.88 8.90 0.27
N ILE A 195 3.00 8.23 0.51
CA ILE A 195 3.08 7.01 1.30
C ILE A 195 4.29 7.13 2.21
N TRP A 196 4.31 6.35 3.28
CA TRP A 196 5.51 6.10 4.05
C TRP A 196 5.67 4.60 4.24
N ILE A 197 6.88 4.12 4.04
CA ILE A 197 7.16 2.69 3.93
C ILE A 197 8.42 2.33 4.70
N ARG A 198 8.48 1.07 5.13
CA ARG A 198 9.69 0.46 5.69
C ARG A 198 10.68 0.19 4.56
N LYS A 199 11.97 0.16 4.90
CA LYS A 199 13.06 -0.13 3.95
C LYS A 199 12.84 -1.39 3.10
N CYS A 200 12.25 -2.44 3.68
CA CYS A 200 12.00 -3.69 2.96
C CYS A 200 11.00 -3.56 1.79
N ALA A 201 10.17 -2.52 1.76
CA ALA A 201 9.18 -2.30 0.72
C ALA A 201 9.66 -1.33 -0.39
N GLU A 202 10.83 -0.69 -0.26
CA GLU A 202 11.28 0.36 -1.18
C GLU A 202 11.30 -0.09 -2.64
N ARG A 203 11.83 -1.29 -2.91
CA ARG A 203 11.90 -1.85 -4.28
C ARG A 203 10.53 -2.02 -4.92
N GLU A 204 9.49 -2.32 -4.15
CA GLU A 204 8.12 -2.47 -4.64
C GLU A 204 7.58 -1.12 -5.13
N TYR A 205 7.78 -0.05 -4.36
CA TYR A 205 7.27 1.28 -4.69
C TYR A 205 8.12 2.02 -5.72
N GLN A 206 9.44 1.80 -5.75
CA GLN A 206 10.31 2.25 -6.84
C GLN A 206 9.84 1.72 -8.19
N ARG A 207 9.44 0.45 -8.26
CA ARG A 207 8.88 -0.17 -9.47
C ARG A 207 7.55 0.45 -9.89
N MET A 208 6.82 1.05 -8.95
CA MET A 208 5.62 1.84 -9.21
C MET A 208 5.94 3.32 -9.44
N LEU A 209 7.20 3.68 -9.68
CA LEU A 209 7.66 5.06 -9.94
C LEU A 209 7.43 6.05 -8.78
N PHE A 210 7.14 5.56 -7.57
CA PHE A 210 7.25 6.40 -6.39
C PHE A 210 8.71 6.77 -6.20
N GLU A 211 8.94 7.99 -5.74
CA GLU A 211 10.26 8.53 -5.46
C GLU A 211 10.39 8.85 -3.98
N ARG A 212 11.59 8.64 -3.46
CA ARG A 212 11.90 8.97 -2.07
C ARG A 212 11.84 10.48 -1.93
N VAL A 213 11.05 10.97 -0.97
CA VAL A 213 11.24 12.35 -0.52
C VAL A 213 12.62 12.43 0.14
N ASN A 214 13.27 13.59 0.10
CA ASN A 214 14.64 13.82 0.55
C ASN A 214 14.95 13.27 1.98
N SER A 215 16.17 13.47 2.47
CA SER A 215 16.60 12.96 3.79
C SER A 215 15.67 13.35 4.96
N ASN A 216 14.90 14.43 4.83
CA ASN A 216 13.99 14.92 5.87
C ASN A 216 12.65 14.15 5.89
N GLY A 217 12.42 13.23 4.93
CA GLY A 217 11.21 12.41 4.86
C GLY A 217 11.19 11.19 5.80
N GLY A 218 12.20 11.00 6.64
CA GLY A 218 12.32 9.84 7.53
C GLY A 218 11.75 10.08 8.92
N PHE A 219 11.02 9.11 9.47
CA PHE A 219 10.52 9.15 10.86
C PHE A 219 10.29 7.74 11.42
N SER A 220 10.17 7.62 12.75
CA SER A 220 9.84 6.35 13.41
C SER A 220 8.41 6.38 13.94
N HIS A 221 7.56 5.47 13.45
CA HIS A 221 6.15 5.44 13.84
C HIS A 221 5.98 4.68 15.17
N PRO A 222 5.63 5.34 16.29
CA PRO A 222 5.67 4.75 17.63
C PRO A 222 4.70 3.56 17.77
N ARG A 223 3.53 3.63 17.12
CA ARG A 223 2.52 2.55 17.17
C ARG A 223 2.81 1.35 16.25
N LEU A 224 3.85 1.43 15.42
CA LEU A 224 4.25 0.36 14.49
C LEU A 224 5.65 -0.15 14.86
N GLY A 225 5.87 -0.36 16.16
CA GLY A 225 7.12 -0.88 16.71
C GLY A 225 8.30 0.10 16.63
N ALA A 226 8.05 1.40 16.50
CA ALA A 226 9.09 2.44 16.35
C ALA A 226 10.08 2.16 15.21
N VAL A 227 9.65 1.41 14.20
CA VAL A 227 10.50 1.07 13.05
C VAL A 227 10.66 2.31 12.15
N PRO A 228 11.87 2.57 11.62
CA PRO A 228 12.08 3.66 10.67
C PRO A 228 11.25 3.47 9.40
N HIS A 229 10.52 4.53 9.05
CA HIS A 229 9.82 4.69 7.78
C HIS A 229 10.43 5.85 7.01
N GLN A 230 10.31 5.77 5.69
CA GLN A 230 10.66 6.85 4.79
C GLN A 230 9.43 7.26 4.01
N THR A 231 9.24 8.56 3.82
CA THR A 231 8.20 9.14 2.97
C THR A 231 8.60 9.05 1.50
N TRP A 232 7.65 8.61 0.69
CA TRP A 232 7.75 8.53 -0.77
C TRP A 232 6.55 9.24 -1.40
N MET A 233 6.77 9.74 -2.60
CA MET A 233 5.78 10.51 -3.35
C MET A 233 5.65 10.00 -4.79
N LEU A 234 4.46 10.16 -5.35
CA LEU A 234 4.22 10.07 -6.79
C LEU A 234 3.50 11.34 -7.23
N ASP A 235 4.09 12.04 -8.20
CA ASP A 235 3.46 13.19 -8.84
C ASP A 235 2.37 12.70 -9.81
N VAL A 236 1.12 12.99 -9.46
CA VAL A 236 -0.08 12.47 -10.14
C VAL A 236 -0.20 13.03 -11.56
N GLN A 237 0.29 14.24 -11.80
CA GLN A 237 0.17 14.92 -13.09
C GLN A 237 1.18 14.36 -14.10
N THR A 238 2.41 14.12 -13.66
CA THR A 238 3.49 13.62 -14.52
C THR A 238 3.52 12.09 -14.60
N ALA A 239 2.94 11.38 -13.64
CA ALA A 239 2.88 9.93 -13.60
C ALA A 239 2.41 9.29 -14.93
N PRO A 240 1.32 9.71 -15.61
CA PRO A 240 0.93 9.09 -16.87
C PRO A 240 2.03 9.11 -17.94
N ALA A 241 2.66 10.27 -18.14
CA ALA A 241 3.75 10.41 -19.11
C ALA A 241 4.96 9.54 -18.73
N ARG A 242 5.30 9.48 -17.44
CA ARG A 242 6.40 8.67 -16.92
C ARG A 242 6.15 7.17 -17.08
N TYR A 243 4.95 6.71 -16.73
CA TYR A 243 4.57 5.30 -16.90
C TYR A 243 4.60 4.91 -18.39
N ARG A 244 4.08 5.77 -19.28
CA ARG A 244 4.15 5.55 -20.73
C ARG A 244 5.58 5.46 -21.25
N ALA A 245 6.45 6.37 -20.81
CA ALA A 245 7.86 6.39 -21.20
C ALA A 245 8.65 5.17 -20.69
N SER A 246 8.27 4.64 -19.52
CA SER A 246 8.92 3.45 -18.93
C SER A 246 8.52 2.12 -19.57
N ALA A 247 7.65 2.11 -20.60
CA ALA A 247 7.07 0.92 -21.23
C ALA A 247 6.51 -0.09 -20.22
N TYR A 248 6.07 0.39 -19.06
CA TYR A 248 5.77 -0.45 -17.91
C TYR A 248 4.32 -0.96 -18.02
N PRO A 249 4.04 -2.25 -17.75
CA PRO A 249 2.68 -2.80 -17.79
C PRO A 249 1.67 -2.07 -16.89
N LEU A 250 2.16 -1.28 -15.92
CA LEU A 250 1.34 -0.45 -15.06
C LEU A 250 0.66 0.71 -15.79
N TYR A 251 1.22 1.21 -16.90
CA TYR A 251 0.57 2.28 -17.65
C TYR A 251 -0.80 1.81 -18.15
N GLN A 252 -0.83 0.65 -18.81
CA GLN A 252 -2.06 0.05 -19.29
C GLN A 252 -3.01 -0.22 -18.13
N LEU A 253 -2.50 -0.81 -17.05
CA LEU A 253 -3.31 -1.15 -15.89
C LEU A 253 -3.95 0.07 -15.21
N LEU A 254 -3.18 1.13 -14.98
CA LEU A 254 -3.60 2.30 -14.21
C LEU A 254 -4.37 3.33 -15.05
N TYR A 255 -4.11 3.41 -16.36
CA TYR A 255 -4.63 4.49 -17.21
C TYR A 255 -5.47 4.04 -18.41
N GLU A 256 -5.17 2.91 -19.05
CA GLU A 256 -5.88 2.50 -20.28
C GLU A 256 -7.00 1.50 -20.02
N ALA A 257 -6.78 0.53 -19.14
CA ALA A 257 -7.76 -0.48 -18.80
C ALA A 257 -8.87 0.13 -17.93
N GLU A 258 -10.13 -0.03 -18.35
CA GLU A 258 -11.27 0.26 -17.50
C GLU A 258 -11.60 -0.97 -16.63
N HIS A 259 -11.67 -0.77 -15.32
CA HIS A 259 -12.10 -1.79 -14.37
C HIS A 259 -13.28 -1.23 -13.58
N PRO A 260 -14.53 -1.40 -14.05
CA PRO A 260 -15.71 -0.80 -13.41
C PRO A 260 -15.95 -1.28 -11.98
N ASN A 261 -15.38 -2.43 -11.62
CA ASN A 261 -15.35 -3.03 -10.29
C ASN A 261 -14.27 -2.45 -9.36
N ILE A 262 -13.35 -1.61 -9.85
CA ILE A 262 -12.32 -0.96 -9.05
C ILE A 262 -12.62 0.53 -8.99
N ARG A 263 -13.19 0.95 -7.86
CA ARG A 263 -13.60 2.34 -7.63
C ARG A 263 -13.24 2.78 -6.21
N TYR A 264 -13.14 4.10 -6.02
CA TYR A 264 -12.91 4.68 -4.70
C TYR A 264 -14.18 5.21 -4.03
N ASP A 265 -15.31 5.24 -4.75
CA ASP A 265 -16.63 5.67 -4.28
C ASP A 265 -17.51 4.52 -3.77
#